data_AF-A0A6L2PDL6-F1
#
_entry.id   AF-A0A6L2PDL6-F1
#
_cell.length_a   1.000
_cell.length_b   1.000
_cell.length_c   1.000
_cell.angle_alpha   90.00
_cell.angle_beta   90.00
_cell.angle_gamma   90.00
#
_symmetry.space_group_name_H-M   'P 1'
#
loop_
_entity.id
_entity.type
_entity.pdbx_description
1 polymer ?
#
loop_
_entity_poly.entity_id
_entity_poly.type
_entity_poly.pdbx_seq_one_letter_code
_entity_poly.pdbx_strand_id
1 'polypeptide(L)'
;DSGTPRSFSSRLIGFISQVTAMVLFVAYSAAFISFLTVQHHHLPFTDFQGAIDDGTYRVDVLAASADLDYFTKSADPVFKDVYIKLIRHYEHDLPNNYTEALNRVCTRNKYAALISLPSLRGLGKYATCNIMPIPKASFSHMASMITSKRSPYRRLFTHQ
;
A
#
# COMPACT_ATOMS: atom_id res chain seq x y z
N ASP A 1 -48.38 -33.96 -2.78
CA ASP A 1 -49.35 -33.53 -3.82
C ASP A 1 -48.66 -32.94 -5.03
N SER A 2 -48.70 -33.70 -6.14
CA SER A 2 -47.98 -33.44 -7.39
C SER A 2 -48.86 -32.70 -8.41
N GLY A 3 -48.89 -31.37 -8.31
CA GLY A 3 -49.48 -30.50 -9.33
C GLY A 3 -48.59 -30.41 -10.57
N THR A 4 -48.50 -31.49 -11.36
CA THR A 4 -47.85 -31.42 -12.69
C THR A 4 -48.87 -30.94 -13.72
N PRO A 5 -48.62 -29.81 -14.41
CA PRO A 5 -49.63 -29.21 -15.26
C PRO A 5 -49.74 -29.97 -16.59
N ARG A 6 -50.99 -30.14 -17.06
CA ARG A 6 -51.36 -31.07 -18.15
C ARG A 6 -51.11 -30.54 -19.57
N SER A 7 -50.92 -29.24 -19.77
CA SER A 7 -50.72 -28.67 -21.11
C SER A 7 -49.23 -28.45 -21.43
N PHE A 8 -48.83 -28.65 -22.70
CA PHE A 8 -47.43 -28.44 -23.12
C PHE A 8 -46.95 -27.01 -22.85
N SER A 9 -47.83 -26.02 -23.04
CA SER A 9 -47.56 -24.61 -22.75
C SER A 9 -47.24 -24.36 -21.27
N SER A 10 -47.96 -25.01 -20.36
CA SER A 10 -47.71 -24.87 -18.92
C SER A 10 -46.40 -25.51 -18.45
N ARG A 11 -45.98 -26.61 -19.08
CA ARG A 11 -44.69 -27.27 -18.83
C ARG A 11 -43.52 -26.42 -19.34
N LEU A 12 -43.69 -25.77 -20.50
CA LEU A 12 -42.69 -24.87 -21.06
C LEU A 12 -42.40 -23.68 -20.13
N ILE A 13 -43.46 -23.06 -19.57
CA ILE A 13 -43.32 -21.96 -18.62
C ILE A 13 -42.60 -22.41 -17.34
N GLY A 14 -42.96 -23.58 -16.80
CA GLY A 14 -42.28 -24.14 -15.63
C GLY A 14 -40.80 -24.43 -15.90
N PHE A 15 -40.46 -24.98 -17.07
CA PHE A 15 -39.09 -25.23 -17.48
C PHE A 15 -38.28 -23.94 -17.62
N ILE A 16 -38.83 -22.93 -18.32
CA ILE A 16 -38.19 -21.62 -18.46
C ILE A 16 -37.95 -20.99 -17.08
N SER A 17 -38.96 -21.02 -16.20
CA SER A 17 -38.84 -20.50 -14.82
C SER A 17 -37.74 -21.20 -14.04
N GLN A 18 -37.61 -22.53 -14.15
CA GLN A 18 -36.56 -23.30 -13.49
C GLN A 18 -35.17 -22.96 -14.05
N VAL A 19 -35.03 -22.84 -15.36
CA VAL A 19 -33.77 -22.45 -16.00
C VAL A 19 -33.38 -21.03 -15.58
N THR A 20 -34.31 -20.07 -15.57
CA THR A 20 -34.02 -18.70 -15.11
C THR A 20 -33.62 -18.66 -13.64
N ALA A 21 -34.30 -19.44 -12.78
CA ALA A 21 -33.96 -19.52 -11.37
C ALA A 21 -32.56 -20.13 -11.16
N MET A 22 -32.21 -21.16 -11.93
CA MET A 22 -30.89 -21.79 -11.89
C MET A 22 -29.79 -20.82 -12.37
N VAL A 23 -30.01 -20.09 -13.46
CA VAL A 23 -29.06 -19.09 -13.96
C VAL A 23 -28.85 -17.97 -12.94
N LEU A 24 -29.92 -17.44 -12.35
CA LEU A 24 -29.82 -16.42 -11.30
C LEU A 24 -29.06 -16.94 -10.07
N PHE A 25 -29.35 -18.17 -9.64
CA PHE A 25 -28.66 -18.79 -8.52
C PHE A 25 -27.16 -18.94 -8.80
N VAL A 26 -26.78 -19.48 -9.96
CA VAL A 26 -25.38 -19.64 -10.36
C VAL A 26 -24.67 -18.29 -10.47
N ALA A 27 -25.29 -17.30 -11.10
CA ALA A 27 -24.72 -15.96 -11.23
C ALA A 27 -24.54 -15.28 -9.86
N TYR A 28 -25.52 -15.39 -8.97
CA TYR A 28 -25.43 -14.88 -7.61
C TYR A 28 -24.34 -15.57 -6.82
N SER A 29 -24.26 -16.91 -6.85
CA SER A 29 -23.21 -17.66 -6.17
C SER A 29 -21.83 -17.29 -6.69
N ALA A 30 -21.65 -17.16 -8.00
CA ALA A 30 -20.38 -16.76 -8.59
C ALA A 30 -19.98 -15.34 -8.17
N ALA A 31 -20.91 -14.37 -8.23
CA ALA A 31 -20.66 -13.01 -7.78
C ALA A 31 -20.34 -12.96 -6.27
N PHE A 32 -21.10 -13.68 -5.45
CA PHE A 32 -20.89 -13.77 -4.02
C PHE A 32 -19.51 -14.35 -3.65
N ILE A 33 -19.10 -15.44 -4.32
CA ILE A 33 -17.76 -16.01 -4.15
C ILE A 33 -16.69 -15.00 -4.62
N SER A 34 -16.90 -14.31 -5.74
CA SER A 34 -15.98 -13.28 -6.22
C SER A 34 -15.82 -12.13 -5.20
N PHE A 35 -16.90 -11.67 -4.59
CA PHE A 35 -16.86 -10.62 -3.57
C PHE A 35 -16.17 -11.08 -2.29
N LEU A 36 -16.34 -12.35 -1.90
CA LEU A 36 -15.66 -12.92 -0.72
C LEU A 36 -14.17 -13.22 -0.96
N THR A 37 -13.80 -13.54 -2.20
CA THR A 37 -12.41 -13.88 -2.55
C THR A 37 -11.55 -12.64 -2.79
N VAL A 38 -12.13 -11.55 -3.32
CA VAL A 38 -11.40 -10.30 -3.54
C VAL A 38 -11.47 -9.42 -2.30
N GLN A 39 -10.39 -9.39 -1.53
CA GLN A 39 -10.26 -8.47 -0.40
C GLN A 39 -9.96 -7.05 -0.89
N HIS A 40 -11.01 -6.25 -1.10
CA HIS A 40 -10.87 -4.83 -1.44
C HIS A 40 -10.33 -4.06 -0.23
N HIS A 41 -9.03 -3.74 -0.27
CA HIS A 41 -8.45 -2.81 0.67
C HIS A 41 -8.59 -1.39 0.13
N HIS A 42 -9.49 -0.62 0.75
CA HIS A 42 -9.62 0.80 0.47
C HIS A 42 -8.51 1.54 1.23
N LEU A 43 -7.49 1.98 0.49
CA LEU A 43 -6.47 2.86 1.03
C LEU A 43 -7.10 4.25 1.29
N PRO A 44 -6.78 4.89 2.43
CA PRO A 44 -7.29 6.23 2.77
C PRO A 44 -6.78 7.32 1.80
N PHE A 45 -5.60 7.12 1.22
CA PHE A 45 -4.99 8.02 0.24
C PHE A 45 -4.08 7.24 -0.71
N THR A 46 -3.81 7.83 -1.88
CA THR A 46 -2.99 7.21 -2.93
C THR A 46 -1.71 7.98 -3.25
N ASP A 47 -1.64 9.25 -2.81
CA ASP A 47 -0.64 10.26 -3.16
C ASP A 47 -0.17 11.01 -1.89
N PHE A 48 1.00 11.66 -1.94
CA PHE A 48 1.49 12.51 -0.83
C PHE A 48 0.53 13.66 -0.51
N GLN A 49 -0.07 14.27 -1.52
CA GLN A 49 -1.06 15.33 -1.34
C GLN A 49 -2.27 14.83 -0.54
N GLY A 50 -2.78 13.64 -0.88
CA GLY A 50 -3.90 13.04 -0.15
C GLY A 50 -3.55 12.71 1.31
N ALA A 51 -2.29 12.34 1.59
CA ALA A 51 -1.83 12.13 2.97
C ALA A 51 -1.77 13.46 3.75
N ILE A 52 -1.35 14.55 3.10
CA ILE A 52 -1.34 15.89 3.68
C ILE A 52 -2.77 16.37 3.97
N ASP A 53 -3.69 16.16 3.04
CA ASP A 53 -5.08 16.61 3.14
C ASP A 53 -5.86 15.84 4.21
N ASP A 54 -5.60 14.53 4.36
CA ASP A 54 -6.17 13.74 5.45
C ASP A 54 -5.62 14.19 6.82
N GLY A 55 -4.30 14.37 6.92
CA GLY A 55 -3.64 14.88 8.13
C GLY A 55 -3.78 14.02 9.39
N THR A 56 -4.54 12.90 9.34
CA THR A 56 -4.74 12.02 10.49
C THR A 56 -3.70 10.91 10.59
N TYR A 57 -2.97 10.64 9.51
CA TYR A 57 -1.89 9.67 9.48
C TYR A 57 -0.56 10.31 9.86
N ARG A 58 0.14 9.65 10.78
CA ARG A 58 1.53 9.99 11.09
C ARG A 58 2.46 9.24 10.16
N VAL A 59 3.43 9.95 9.59
CA VAL A 59 4.45 9.37 8.72
C VAL A 59 5.77 9.26 9.48
N ASP A 60 6.23 8.04 9.72
CA ASP A 60 7.54 7.77 10.30
C ASP A 60 8.60 7.68 9.20
N VAL A 61 9.68 8.42 9.38
CA VAL A 61 10.90 8.35 8.59
C VAL A 61 12.04 7.98 9.53
N LEU A 62 13.05 7.28 9.02
CA LEU A 62 14.20 6.90 9.85
C LEU A 62 14.91 8.15 10.39
N ALA A 63 15.21 8.16 11.69
CA ALA A 63 15.94 9.26 12.32
C ALA A 63 17.32 9.45 11.67
N ALA A 64 17.74 10.72 11.53
CA ALA A 64 19.03 11.09 10.94
C ALA A 64 19.34 10.43 9.57
N SER A 65 18.31 10.24 8.75
CA SER A 65 18.42 9.59 7.43
C SER A 65 18.42 10.60 6.28
N ALA A 66 18.91 10.14 5.12
CA ALA A 66 18.85 10.92 3.87
C ALA A 66 17.41 11.25 3.46
N ASP A 67 16.45 10.41 3.84
CA ASP A 67 15.04 10.59 3.51
C ASP A 67 14.44 11.76 4.28
N LEU A 68 14.78 11.90 5.56
CA LEU A 68 14.39 13.05 6.38
C LEU A 68 15.00 14.35 5.82
N ASP A 69 16.28 14.28 5.44
CA ASP A 69 16.99 15.38 4.78
C ASP A 69 16.37 15.76 3.44
N TYR A 70 15.83 14.79 2.69
CA TYR A 70 15.16 15.02 1.43
C TYR A 70 13.87 15.84 1.61
N PHE A 71 12.99 15.45 2.53
CA PHE A 71 11.76 16.20 2.77
C PHE A 71 11.99 17.59 3.36
N THR A 72 13.05 17.76 4.17
CA THR A 72 13.38 19.07 4.75
C THR A 72 13.98 20.05 3.75
N LYS A 73 14.86 19.57 2.86
CA LYS A 73 15.65 20.41 1.94
C LYS A 73 15.10 20.45 0.50
N SER A 74 14.07 19.68 0.20
CA SER A 74 13.47 19.66 -1.14
C SER A 74 12.96 21.05 -1.57
N ALA A 75 13.13 21.35 -2.85
CA ALA A 75 12.55 22.54 -3.48
C ALA A 75 11.06 22.36 -3.80
N ASP A 76 10.59 21.12 -3.87
CA ASP A 76 9.18 20.81 -4.13
C ASP A 76 8.32 21.16 -2.90
N PRO A 77 7.29 22.02 -3.05
CA PRO A 77 6.42 22.39 -1.95
C PRO A 77 5.70 21.20 -1.33
N VAL A 78 5.35 20.17 -2.09
CA VAL A 78 4.61 18.99 -1.59
C VAL A 78 5.47 18.24 -0.57
N PHE A 79 6.74 17.98 -0.88
CA PHE A 79 7.65 17.29 0.03
C PHE A 79 7.95 18.09 1.29
N LYS A 80 8.05 19.41 1.16
CA LYS A 80 8.22 20.30 2.31
C LYS A 80 6.98 20.31 3.21
N ASP A 81 5.79 20.28 2.61
CA ASP A 81 4.53 20.18 3.34
C ASP A 81 4.37 18.85 4.06
N VAL A 82 4.80 17.73 3.45
CA VAL A 82 4.86 16.42 4.13
C VAL A 82 5.70 16.54 5.40
N TYR A 83 6.89 17.12 5.32
CA TYR A 83 7.73 17.31 6.50
C TYR A 83 7.05 18.19 7.55
N ILE A 84 6.58 19.38 7.16
CA ILE A 84 6.02 20.36 8.10
C ILE A 84 4.77 19.83 8.79
N LYS A 85 3.86 19.19 8.05
CA LYS A 85 2.54 18.81 8.54
C LYS A 85 2.51 17.41 9.16
N LEU A 86 3.26 16.44 8.61
CA LEU A 86 3.13 15.02 8.99
C LEU A 86 4.30 14.50 9.85
N ILE A 87 5.49 15.12 9.77
CA ILE A 87 6.73 14.58 10.38
C ILE A 87 7.23 15.48 11.52
N ARG A 88 7.33 16.79 11.29
CA ARG A 88 8.01 17.77 12.17
C ARG A 88 7.54 17.73 13.63
N HIS A 89 6.25 17.51 13.87
CA HIS A 89 5.69 17.45 15.22
C HIS A 89 6.24 16.28 16.06
N TYR A 90 6.69 15.21 15.39
CA TYR A 90 7.11 13.97 16.02
C TYR A 90 8.56 13.60 15.72
N GLU A 91 9.37 14.58 15.29
CA GLU A 91 10.77 14.36 14.90
C GLU A 91 11.62 13.74 16.03
N HIS A 92 11.27 14.02 17.29
CA HIS A 92 11.92 13.47 18.48
C HIS A 92 11.57 11.99 18.76
N ASP A 93 10.50 11.46 18.16
CA ASP A 93 10.02 10.08 18.31
C ASP A 93 10.12 9.34 16.96
N LEU A 94 11.11 9.65 16.15
CA LEU A 94 11.37 8.90 14.92
C LEU A 94 12.06 7.57 15.22
N PRO A 95 11.73 6.49 14.49
CA PRO A 95 12.37 5.19 14.68
C PRO A 95 13.85 5.24 14.27
N ASN A 96 14.69 4.48 14.97
CA ASN A 96 16.13 4.38 14.67
C ASN A 96 16.47 3.25 13.71
N ASN A 97 15.53 2.34 13.44
CA ASN A 97 15.72 1.23 12.51
C ASN A 97 14.41 0.91 11.76
N TYR A 98 14.54 0.24 10.60
CA TYR A 98 13.39 -0.13 9.79
C TYR A 98 12.49 -1.18 10.44
N THR A 99 13.03 -2.08 11.27
CA THR A 99 12.23 -3.09 11.98
C THR A 99 11.25 -2.47 12.97
N GLU A 100 11.68 -1.42 13.67
CA GLU A 100 10.86 -0.64 14.59
C GLU A 100 9.81 0.14 13.80
N ALA A 101 10.19 0.77 12.69
CA ALA A 101 9.24 1.45 11.80
C ALA A 101 8.13 0.49 11.30
N LEU A 102 8.51 -0.70 10.82
CA LEU A 102 7.56 -1.74 10.39
C LEU A 102 6.66 -2.20 11.54
N ASN A 103 7.23 -2.42 12.73
CA ASN A 103 6.46 -2.82 13.90
C ASN A 103 5.46 -1.73 14.33
N ARG A 104 5.85 -0.45 14.26
CA ARG A 104 4.97 0.68 14.56
C ARG A 104 3.79 0.76 13.58
N VAL A 105 4.01 0.54 12.29
CA VAL A 105 2.93 0.46 11.29
C VAL A 105 1.93 -0.65 11.60
N CYS A 106 2.41 -1.79 12.12
CA CYS A 106 1.53 -2.91 12.46
C CYS A 106 0.81 -2.77 13.81
N THR A 107 1.41 -2.07 14.77
CA THR A 107 0.90 -2.00 16.15
C THR A 107 0.13 -0.72 16.46
N ARG A 108 0.46 0.39 15.81
CA ARG A 108 -0.17 1.70 16.03
C ARG A 108 -1.21 1.97 14.94
N ASN A 109 -2.32 2.59 15.34
CA ASN A 109 -3.35 2.99 14.40
C ASN A 109 -2.94 4.26 13.65
N LYS A 110 -3.33 4.39 12.38
CA LYS A 110 -3.04 5.54 11.50
C LYS A 110 -1.56 5.90 11.39
N TYR A 111 -0.72 4.88 11.16
CA TYR A 111 0.71 5.05 10.90
C TYR A 111 1.07 4.63 9.48
N ALA A 112 1.94 5.42 8.86
CA ALA A 112 2.63 5.08 7.64
C ALA A 112 4.13 5.20 7.89
N ALA A 113 4.94 4.40 7.20
CA ALA A 113 6.39 4.51 7.28
C ALA A 113 6.97 4.66 5.87
N LEU A 114 7.95 5.55 5.74
CA LEU A 114 8.73 5.65 4.53
C LEU A 114 9.86 4.61 4.55
N ILE A 115 9.80 3.67 3.61
CA ILE A 115 10.75 2.58 3.52
C ILE A 115 11.07 2.32 2.05
N SER A 116 12.35 2.15 1.73
CA SER A 116 12.76 1.78 0.37
C SER A 116 12.23 0.39 -0.01
N LEU A 117 11.83 0.20 -1.27
CA LEU A 117 11.39 -1.09 -1.81
C LEU A 117 12.34 -2.27 -1.52
N PRO A 118 13.68 -2.16 -1.68
CA PRO A 118 14.58 -3.26 -1.33
C PRO A 118 14.58 -3.56 0.18
N SER A 119 14.55 -2.54 1.03
CA SER A 119 14.45 -2.72 2.48
C SER A 119 13.14 -3.40 2.86
N LEU A 120 12.01 -3.02 2.26
CA LEU A 120 10.71 -3.65 2.51
C LEU A 120 10.68 -5.11 2.06
N ARG A 121 11.28 -5.45 0.92
CA ARG A 121 11.37 -6.85 0.46
C ARG A 121 12.21 -7.73 1.39
N GLY A 122 13.30 -7.17 1.94
CA GLY A 122 14.18 -7.89 2.87
C GLY A 122 13.56 -8.02 4.27
N LEU A 123 13.02 -6.93 4.80
CA LEU A 123 12.59 -6.83 6.19
C LEU A 123 11.09 -7.05 6.41
N GLY A 124 10.27 -6.89 5.37
CA GLY A 124 8.81 -7.07 5.46
C GLY A 124 8.40 -8.47 5.91
N LYS A 125 9.27 -9.48 5.71
CA LYS A 125 9.06 -10.84 6.24
C LYS A 125 9.02 -10.93 7.76
N TYR A 126 9.62 -9.96 8.46
CA TYR A 126 9.64 -9.90 9.92
C TYR A 126 8.50 -9.06 10.51
N ALA A 127 7.71 -8.40 9.66
CA ALA A 127 6.54 -7.66 10.11
C ALA A 127 5.42 -8.63 10.53
N THR A 128 4.66 -8.28 11.55
CA THR A 128 3.54 -9.07 12.07
C THR A 128 2.24 -8.88 11.29
N CYS A 129 2.20 -7.94 10.36
CA CYS A 129 1.04 -7.58 9.56
C CYS A 129 1.36 -7.53 8.06
N ASN A 130 0.33 -7.51 7.22
CA ASN A 130 0.48 -7.33 5.78
C ASN A 130 0.66 -5.84 5.45
N ILE A 131 1.84 -5.48 4.95
CA ILE A 131 2.19 -4.09 4.65
C ILE A 131 1.95 -3.84 3.16
N MET A 132 1.17 -2.80 2.87
CA MET A 132 0.86 -2.41 1.50
C MET A 132 1.56 -1.11 1.13
N PRO A 133 2.25 -1.05 -0.03
CA PRO A 133 2.85 0.18 -0.52
C PRO A 133 1.75 1.12 -1.05
N ILE A 134 1.95 2.42 -0.83
CA ILE A 134 1.08 3.45 -1.40
C ILE A 134 1.62 3.80 -2.80
N PRO A 135 0.83 3.59 -3.87
CA PRO A 135 1.36 3.48 -5.23
C PRO A 135 2.06 4.74 -5.75
N LYS A 136 1.54 5.93 -5.44
CA LYS A 136 2.09 7.20 -5.95
C LYS A 136 2.77 8.05 -4.87
N ALA A 137 2.86 7.53 -3.65
CA ALA A 137 3.63 8.16 -2.57
C ALA A 137 5.06 7.57 -2.52
N SER A 138 5.79 7.69 -3.62
CA SER A 138 7.19 7.24 -3.73
C SER A 138 8.02 8.22 -4.56
N PHE A 139 9.33 8.22 -4.32
CA PHE A 139 10.29 9.03 -5.07
C PHE A 139 11.56 8.23 -5.36
N SER A 140 12.31 8.67 -6.37
CA SER A 140 13.49 7.94 -6.84
C SER A 140 14.71 8.26 -5.97
N HIS A 141 15.37 7.22 -5.48
CA HIS A 141 16.66 7.33 -4.80
C HIS A 141 17.78 6.92 -5.74
N MET A 142 18.85 7.71 -5.77
CA MET A 142 20.08 7.32 -6.45
C MET A 142 20.99 6.59 -5.46
N ALA A 143 21.25 5.31 -5.72
CA ALA A 143 22.29 4.56 -5.02
C ALA A 143 23.65 4.86 -5.68
N SER A 144 24.67 5.15 -4.87
CA SER A 144 26.02 5.39 -5.36
C SER A 144 27.05 4.77 -4.42
N MET A 145 28.23 4.45 -4.96
CA MET A 145 29.34 3.96 -4.16
C MET A 145 30.15 5.14 -3.62
N ILE A 146 30.19 5.27 -2.30
CA ILE A 146 30.94 6.34 -1.65
C ILE A 146 32.36 5.85 -1.39
N THR A 147 33.34 6.58 -1.93
CA THR A 147 34.78 6.35 -1.65
C THR A 147 35.36 7.53 -0.89
N SER A 148 36.42 7.31 -0.10
CA SER A 148 37.15 8.41 0.54
C SER A 148 37.64 9.43 -0.48
N LYS A 149 37.68 10.72 -0.08
CA LYS A 149 38.21 11.78 -0.93
C LYS A 149 39.63 11.43 -1.35
N ARG A 150 39.90 11.47 -2.67
CA ARG A 150 41.20 11.12 -3.28
C ARG A 150 41.61 9.64 -3.08
N SER A 151 40.65 8.72 -2.92
CA SER A 151 40.95 7.29 -2.91
C SER A 151 41.71 6.86 -4.18
N PRO A 152 42.82 6.11 -4.06
CA PRO A 152 43.54 5.58 -5.22
C PRO A 152 42.68 4.62 -6.06
N TYR A 153 41.66 4.02 -5.43
CA TYR A 153 40.74 3.09 -6.08
C TYR A 153 39.59 3.76 -6.82
N ARG A 154 39.46 5.10 -6.73
CA ARG A 154 38.39 5.84 -7.44
C ARG A 154 38.37 5.49 -8.93
N ARG A 155 39.54 5.39 -9.58
CA ARG A 155 39.64 5.09 -11.01
C ARG A 155 39.08 3.71 -11.39
N LEU A 156 39.09 2.74 -10.47
CA LEU A 156 38.52 1.41 -10.72
C LEU A 156 36.99 1.44 -10.79
N PHE A 157 36.36 2.25 -9.93
CA PHE A 157 34.90 2.34 -9.82
C PHE A 157 34.28 3.42 -10.71
N THR A 158 35.08 4.34 -11.25
CA THR A 158 34.62 5.45 -12.09
C THR A 158 34.85 5.16 -13.58
N HIS A 159 34.72 3.90 -14.01
CA HIS A 159 34.92 3.54 -15.42
C HIS A 159 33.85 4.21 -16.29
N GLN A 160 34.25 5.28 -16.98
CA GLN A 160 33.66 5.78 -18.21
C GLN A 160 34.60 5.46 -19.36
#